data_AF-A0A7X3A9D7-F1
#
_entry.id   AF-A0A7X3A9D7-F1
#
_cell.length_a   1.000
_cell.length_b   1.000
_cell.length_c   1.000
_cell.angle_alpha   90.00
_cell.angle_beta   90.00
_cell.angle_gamma   90.00
#
_symmetry.space_group_name_H-M   'P 1'
#
loop_
_entity.id
_entity.type
_entity.pdbx_description
1 polymer ?
#
loop_
_entity_poly.entity_id
_entity_poly.type
_entity_poly.pdbx_seq_one_letter_code
_entity_poly.pdbx_strand_id
1 'polypeptide(L)'
;MKKTLIMLVIFGTFFSCFTDVNAKPTNDNQVNCDTLEAMFITLLNPLSVEIILERIGGQGMSYSLSDAKILDIERPEVGGFRFITTIRYNSYTGPHNPPYGIEILTYDITASGAKLLNYTHKIIN
;
A
#
# COMPACT_ATOMS: atom_id res chain seq x y z
N MET A 1 -59.67 17.20 -4.99
CA MET A 1 -59.13 15.91 -4.48
C MET A 1 -58.28 15.19 -5.52
N LYS A 2 -58.73 15.00 -6.78
CA LYS A 2 -57.91 14.34 -7.82
C LYS A 2 -56.61 15.09 -8.18
N LYS A 3 -56.65 16.43 -8.25
CA LYS A 3 -55.47 17.27 -8.58
C LYS A 3 -54.42 17.30 -7.46
N THR A 4 -54.85 17.26 -6.19
CA THR A 4 -53.94 17.17 -5.04
C THR A 4 -53.29 15.79 -4.92
N LEU A 5 -54.01 14.72 -5.29
CA LEU A 5 -53.45 13.37 -5.35
C LEU A 5 -52.36 13.24 -6.43
N ILE A 6 -52.57 13.86 -7.61
CA ILE A 6 -51.61 13.84 -8.72
C ILE A 6 -50.31 14.60 -8.36
N MET A 7 -50.41 15.76 -7.72
CA MET A 7 -49.24 16.53 -7.24
C MET A 7 -48.39 15.72 -6.25
N LEU A 8 -49.02 14.94 -5.37
CA LEU A 8 -48.32 14.17 -4.34
C LEU A 8 -47.55 12.97 -4.93
N VAL A 9 -48.07 12.38 -6.01
CA VAL A 9 -47.41 11.30 -6.75
C VAL A 9 -46.19 11.81 -7.52
N ILE A 10 -46.28 13.01 -8.14
CA ILE A 10 -45.16 13.62 -8.89
C ILE A 10 -44.03 14.05 -7.95
N PHE A 11 -44.34 14.54 -6.75
CA PHE A 11 -43.32 14.93 -5.78
C PHE A 11 -42.59 13.71 -5.19
N GLY A 12 -43.30 12.59 -5.01
CA GLY A 12 -42.71 11.33 -4.54
C GLY A 12 -41.73 10.68 -5.51
N THR A 13 -42.02 10.72 -6.83
CA THR A 13 -41.13 10.15 -7.86
C THR A 13 -39.91 11.02 -8.15
N PHE A 14 -40.01 12.33 -7.94
CA PHE A 14 -38.86 13.25 -8.08
C PHE A 14 -37.85 13.08 -6.94
N PHE A 15 -38.31 12.70 -5.73
CA PHE A 15 -37.43 12.51 -4.58
C PHE A 15 -36.63 11.19 -4.63
N SER A 16 -37.13 10.16 -5.33
CA SER A 16 -36.42 8.89 -5.52
C SER A 16 -35.29 8.92 -6.55
N CYS A 17 -35.13 10.02 -7.31
CA CYS A 17 -34.11 10.11 -8.36
C CYS A 17 -32.75 10.65 -7.86
N PHE A 18 -32.66 11.05 -6.59
CA PHE A 18 -31.45 11.66 -6.00
C PHE A 18 -30.70 10.76 -5.02
N THR A 19 -31.11 9.50 -4.85
CA THR A 19 -30.34 8.56 -4.04
C THR A 19 -29.37 7.81 -4.94
N ASP A 20 -28.12 8.22 -4.96
CA ASP A 20 -27.03 7.36 -5.44
C ASP A 20 -26.99 6.10 -4.57
N VAL A 21 -27.52 5.00 -5.09
CA VAL A 21 -27.35 3.68 -4.48
C VAL A 21 -25.88 3.30 -4.68
N ASN A 22 -25.03 3.69 -3.73
CA ASN A 22 -23.67 3.16 -3.60
C ASN A 22 -23.76 1.73 -3.06
N ALA A 23 -24.23 0.80 -3.90
CA ALA A 23 -24.07 -0.61 -3.65
C ALA A 23 -22.57 -0.93 -3.77
N LYS A 24 -21.88 -1.06 -2.63
CA LYS A 24 -20.54 -1.63 -2.59
C LYS A 24 -20.69 -3.07 -3.10
N PRO A 25 -20.07 -3.47 -4.22
CA PRO A 25 -20.14 -4.85 -4.65
C PRO A 25 -19.49 -5.69 -3.56
N THR A 26 -20.26 -6.56 -2.91
CA THR A 26 -19.71 -7.59 -2.03
C THR A 26 -19.06 -8.64 -2.93
N ASN A 27 -17.90 -8.32 -3.48
CA ASN A 27 -17.10 -9.30 -4.20
C ASN A 27 -16.25 -10.05 -3.17
N ASP A 28 -16.85 -11.07 -2.58
CA ASP A 28 -16.23 -12.00 -1.61
C ASP A 28 -15.03 -12.76 -2.21
N ASN A 29 -14.76 -12.58 -3.51
CA ASN A 29 -13.67 -13.23 -4.26
C ASN A 29 -12.64 -12.23 -4.85
N GLN A 30 -12.73 -10.93 -4.58
CA GLN A 30 -11.70 -9.98 -5.02
C GLN A 30 -10.55 -9.97 -4.04
N VAL A 31 -9.35 -10.32 -4.52
CA VAL A 31 -8.13 -10.16 -3.73
C VAL A 31 -7.97 -8.68 -3.39
N ASN A 32 -7.95 -8.37 -2.09
CA ASN A 32 -7.79 -7.00 -1.60
C ASN A 32 -6.38 -6.49 -1.99
N CYS A 33 -6.31 -5.29 -2.57
CA CYS A 33 -5.06 -4.60 -2.89
C CYS A 33 -4.12 -4.48 -1.67
N ASP A 34 -4.66 -4.21 -0.48
CA ASP A 34 -3.87 -4.14 0.76
C ASP A 34 -3.26 -5.51 1.11
N THR A 35 -4.01 -6.59 0.86
CA THR A 35 -3.52 -7.96 1.05
C THR A 35 -2.44 -8.32 0.04
N LEU A 36 -2.59 -7.88 -1.22
CA LEU A 36 -1.55 -8.05 -2.25
C LEU A 36 -0.28 -7.27 -1.91
N GLU A 37 -0.42 -6.02 -1.45
CA GLU A 37 0.69 -5.19 -1.02
C GLU A 37 1.41 -5.82 0.18
N ALA A 38 0.68 -6.22 1.23
CA ALA A 38 1.25 -6.87 2.40
C ALA A 38 1.97 -8.19 2.04
N MET A 39 1.38 -9.00 1.16
CA MET A 39 2.00 -10.23 0.66
C MET A 39 3.30 -9.92 -0.10
N PHE A 40 3.30 -8.92 -0.97
CA PHE A 40 4.47 -8.54 -1.76
C PHE A 40 5.62 -8.01 -0.89
N ILE A 41 5.30 -7.14 0.07
CA ILE A 41 6.25 -6.64 1.07
C ILE A 41 6.82 -7.82 1.88
N THR A 42 5.98 -8.76 2.30
CA THR A 42 6.39 -9.96 3.04
C THR A 42 7.35 -10.81 2.22
N LEU A 43 7.10 -10.97 0.91
CA LEU A 43 7.97 -11.73 0.00
C LEU A 43 9.36 -11.09 -0.15
N LEU A 44 9.44 -9.76 -0.19
CA LEU A 44 10.71 -9.02 -0.28
C LEU A 44 11.39 -8.82 1.08
N ASN A 45 10.71 -9.12 2.17
CA ASN A 45 11.19 -8.84 3.51
C ASN A 45 12.54 -9.50 3.84
N PRO A 46 12.80 -10.78 3.52
CA PRO A 46 14.09 -11.41 3.83
C PRO A 46 15.28 -10.65 3.23
N LEU A 47 15.11 -10.08 2.03
CA LEU A 47 16.15 -9.32 1.35
C LEU A 47 16.24 -7.88 1.90
N SER A 48 15.09 -7.28 2.23
CA SER A 48 15.02 -5.92 2.77
C SER A 48 15.64 -5.83 4.17
N VAL A 49 15.33 -6.78 5.06
CA VAL A 49 15.81 -6.77 6.45
C VAL A 49 17.32 -6.94 6.52
N GLU A 50 17.91 -7.79 5.69
CA GLU A 50 19.35 -7.99 5.62
C GLU A 50 20.06 -6.67 5.29
N ILE A 51 19.61 -5.99 4.24
CA ILE A 51 20.15 -4.69 3.80
C ILE A 51 19.96 -3.63 4.89
N ILE A 52 18.76 -3.53 5.47
CA ILE A 52 18.46 -2.53 6.50
C ILE A 52 19.39 -2.72 7.70
N LEU A 53 19.45 -3.93 8.26
CA LEU A 53 20.25 -4.20 9.47
C LEU A 53 21.76 -4.02 9.24
N GLU A 54 22.27 -4.40 8.05
CA GLU A 54 23.66 -4.17 7.65
C GLU A 54 23.97 -2.66 7.60
N ARG A 55 23.06 -1.85 7.06
CA ARG A 55 23.30 -0.42 6.82
C ARG A 55 23.13 0.45 8.07
N ILE A 56 22.23 0.09 8.98
CA ILE A 56 21.93 0.91 10.18
C ILE A 56 22.76 0.54 11.41
N GLY A 57 23.68 -0.42 11.33
CA GLY A 57 24.70 -0.64 12.38
C GLY A 57 24.39 -1.75 13.39
N GLY A 58 23.50 -2.70 13.06
CA GLY A 58 23.55 -4.09 13.56
C GLY A 58 23.31 -4.41 15.05
N GLN A 59 23.23 -3.46 15.98
CA GLN A 59 22.90 -3.75 17.39
C GLN A 59 21.87 -2.78 17.96
N GLY A 60 20.81 -3.32 18.56
CA GLY A 60 19.69 -2.55 19.14
C GLY A 60 18.72 -1.95 18.11
N MET A 61 19.06 -2.02 16.83
CA MET A 61 18.24 -1.51 15.74
C MET A 61 17.17 -2.53 15.35
N SER A 62 15.95 -2.04 15.10
CA SER A 62 14.84 -2.85 14.59
C SER A 62 14.13 -2.12 13.46
N TYR A 63 13.17 -2.79 12.83
CA TYR A 63 12.31 -2.22 11.80
C TYR A 63 10.87 -2.71 12.00
N SER A 64 9.93 -2.03 11.37
CA SER A 64 8.52 -2.40 11.37
C SER A 64 8.10 -2.91 10.01
N LEU A 65 7.79 -4.21 9.93
CA LEU A 65 7.18 -4.81 8.74
C LEU A 65 5.72 -4.36 8.58
N SER A 66 5.01 -4.15 9.69
CA SER A 66 3.61 -3.71 9.68
C SER A 66 3.42 -2.28 9.17
N ASP A 67 4.43 -1.43 9.34
CA ASP A 67 4.40 -0.04 8.84
C ASP A 67 5.07 0.12 7.47
N ALA A 68 5.52 -0.99 6.88
CA ALA A 68 6.14 -0.97 5.57
C ALA A 68 5.10 -0.62 4.50
N LYS A 69 5.53 0.11 3.47
CA LYS A 69 4.63 0.60 2.41
C LYS A 69 5.32 0.65 1.07
N ILE A 70 4.62 0.24 0.02
CA ILE A 70 5.07 0.48 -1.36
C ILE A 70 4.82 1.96 -1.69
N LEU A 71 5.90 2.66 -2.03
CA LEU A 71 5.83 4.07 -2.44
C LEU A 71 5.56 4.21 -3.94
N ASP A 72 6.13 3.31 -4.75
CA ASP A 72 6.04 3.37 -6.20
C ASP A 72 6.29 2.00 -6.85
N ILE A 73 5.64 1.76 -7.99
CA ILE A 73 5.85 0.61 -8.86
C ILE A 73 5.85 1.09 -10.31
N GLU A 74 7.01 1.04 -10.95
CA GLU A 74 7.15 1.24 -12.39
C GLU A 74 7.22 -0.11 -13.11
N ARG A 75 6.54 -0.22 -14.25
CA ARG A 75 6.72 -1.32 -15.21
C ARG A 75 7.33 -0.77 -16.50
N PRO A 76 8.66 -0.91 -16.70
CA PRO A 76 9.33 -0.32 -17.86
C PRO A 76 8.82 -0.85 -19.21
N GLU A 77 8.37 -2.11 -19.25
CA GLU A 77 7.91 -2.78 -20.46
C GLU A 77 6.48 -3.30 -20.31
N VAL A 78 5.58 -2.86 -21.18
CA VAL A 78 4.19 -3.33 -21.20
C VAL A 78 4.17 -4.83 -21.51
N GLY A 79 3.48 -5.61 -20.68
CA GLY A 79 3.41 -7.07 -20.80
C GLY A 79 4.64 -7.83 -20.27
N GLY A 80 5.70 -7.13 -19.88
CA GLY A 80 6.87 -7.73 -19.23
C GLY A 80 6.66 -8.04 -17.75
N PHE A 81 7.52 -8.89 -17.19
CA PHE A 81 7.57 -9.26 -15.78
C PHE A 81 8.74 -8.59 -15.04
N ARG A 82 9.10 -7.38 -15.48
CA ARG A 82 10.10 -6.52 -14.86
C ARG A 82 9.43 -5.33 -14.18
N PHE A 83 9.80 -5.07 -12.93
CA PHE A 83 9.24 -4.00 -12.11
C PHE A 83 10.36 -3.27 -11.39
N ILE A 84 10.29 -1.94 -11.38
CA ILE A 84 11.10 -1.12 -10.48
C ILE A 84 10.20 -0.70 -9.32
N THR A 85 10.45 -1.24 -8.14
CA THR A 85 9.58 -1.03 -6.97
C THR A 85 10.32 -0.33 -5.85
N THR A 86 9.74 0.74 -5.33
CA THR A 86 10.28 1.47 -4.18
C THR A 86 9.45 1.20 -2.94
N ILE A 87 10.09 0.75 -1.87
CA ILE A 87 9.46 0.36 -0.61
C ILE A 87 10.05 1.19 0.53
N ARG A 88 9.18 1.63 1.42
CA ARG A 88 9.53 2.31 2.67
C ARG A 88 9.38 1.35 3.85
N TYR A 89 10.34 1.39 4.76
CA TYR A 89 10.24 0.85 6.11
C TYR A 89 10.51 1.95 7.13
N ASN A 90 9.98 1.77 8.34
CA ASN A 90 10.44 2.53 9.50
C ASN A 90 11.47 1.70 10.26
N SER A 91 12.57 2.32 10.65
CA SER A 91 13.58 1.74 11.54
C SER A 91 13.56 2.41 12.91
N TYR A 92 14.04 1.70 13.92
CA TYR A 92 13.99 2.11 15.32
C TYR A 92 15.32 1.80 15.99
N THR A 93 15.67 2.59 17.00
CA THR A 93 16.83 2.35 17.89
C THR A 93 16.49 1.52 19.12
N GLY A 94 15.25 1.03 19.22
CA GLY A 94 14.78 0.13 20.28
C GLY A 94 13.25 -0.04 20.30
N PRO A 95 12.71 -1.01 21.09
CA PRO A 95 11.28 -1.39 21.08
C PRO A 95 10.28 -0.32 21.54
N HIS A 96 10.75 0.76 22.17
CA HIS A 96 9.92 1.80 22.77
C HIS A 96 10.31 3.23 22.30
N ASN A 97 11.15 3.35 21.29
CA ASN A 97 11.48 4.65 20.68
C ASN A 97 10.55 4.92 19.49
N PRO A 98 10.13 6.18 19.24
CA PRO A 98 9.52 6.56 17.96
C PRO A 98 10.45 6.18 16.79
N PRO A 99 9.92 6.08 15.55
CA PRO A 99 10.73 5.70 14.40
C PRO A 99 11.94 6.62 14.28
N TYR A 100 13.12 6.00 14.36
CA TYR A 100 14.41 6.67 14.29
C TYR A 100 14.76 7.05 12.85
N GLY A 101 14.38 6.20 11.91
CA GLY A 101 14.68 6.37 10.51
C GLY A 101 13.57 5.91 9.58
N ILE A 102 13.61 6.47 8.37
CA ILE A 102 12.89 5.99 7.21
C ILE A 102 13.92 5.31 6.31
N GLU A 103 13.70 4.03 6.05
CA GLU A 103 14.49 3.25 5.09
C GLU A 103 13.74 3.20 3.77
N ILE A 104 14.36 3.61 2.68
CA ILE A 104 13.78 3.58 1.34
C ILE A 104 14.65 2.68 0.47
N LEU A 105 14.06 1.61 -0.05
CA LEU A 105 14.73 0.61 -0.88
C LEU A 105 14.06 0.60 -2.25
N THR A 106 14.85 0.71 -3.31
CA THR A 106 14.37 0.55 -4.69
C THR A 106 14.95 -0.74 -5.27
N TYR A 107 14.08 -1.60 -5.78
CA TYR A 107 14.41 -2.90 -6.35
C TYR A 107 14.14 -2.96 -7.84
N ASP A 108 15.02 -3.63 -8.59
CA ASP A 108 14.72 -4.19 -9.90
C ASP A 108 14.27 -5.63 -9.71
N ILE A 109 13.00 -5.90 -10.01
CA ILE A 109 12.35 -7.18 -9.76
C ILE A 109 12.04 -7.80 -11.10
N THR A 110 12.54 -9.01 -11.31
CA THR A 110 12.37 -9.79 -12.53
C THR A 110 11.86 -11.19 -12.17
N ALA A 111 11.52 -11.98 -13.19
CA ALA A 111 11.20 -13.39 -13.00
C ALA A 111 12.35 -14.20 -12.36
N SER A 112 13.59 -13.69 -12.38
CA SER A 112 14.76 -14.34 -11.77
C SER A 112 15.00 -13.92 -10.32
N GLY A 113 14.28 -12.92 -9.80
CA GLY A 113 14.43 -12.42 -8.44
C GLY A 113 14.49 -10.89 -8.35
N ALA A 114 14.76 -10.41 -7.14
CA ALA A 114 14.86 -8.98 -6.82
C ALA A 114 16.32 -8.58 -6.57
N LYS A 115 16.73 -7.45 -7.16
CA LYS A 115 18.06 -6.85 -6.96
C LYS A 115 17.90 -5.43 -6.43
N LEU A 116 18.62 -5.10 -5.37
CA LEU A 116 18.67 -3.72 -4.87
C LEU A 116 19.32 -2.80 -5.91
N LEU A 117 18.64 -1.72 -6.27
CA LEU A 117 19.19 -0.63 -7.08
C LEU A 117 19.66 0.53 -6.21
N ASN A 118 18.87 0.90 -5.20
CA ASN A 118 19.18 2.02 -4.33
C ASN A 118 18.69 1.78 -2.90
N TYR A 119 19.43 2.34 -1.94
CA TYR A 119 19.07 2.37 -0.53
C TYR A 119 19.27 3.80 -0.01
N THR A 120 18.31 4.32 0.74
CA THR A 120 18.39 5.63 1.37
C THR A 120 17.87 5.55 2.79
N HIS A 121 18.70 5.97 3.74
CA HIS A 121 18.35 6.17 5.14
C HIS A 121 18.05 7.65 5.39
N LYS A 122 16.93 7.96 6.03
CA LYS A 122 16.59 9.32 6.48
C LYS A 122 16.28 9.32 7.97
N ILE A 123 17.02 10.10 8.75
CA ILE A 123 16.75 10.27 10.19
C ILE A 123 15.50 11.14 10.36
N ILE A 124 14.61 10.73 11.26
CA ILE A 124 13.45 11.53 11.68
C ILE A 124 13.79 12.12 13.05
N ASN A 125 14.30 13.35 13.07
CA ASN A 125 14.54 14.12 14.29
C ASN A 125 13.30 14.93 14.69
#